data_AF-A9WNF1-F1
#
_entry.id   AF-A9WNF1-F1
#
_cell.length_a   1.000
_cell.length_b   1.000
_cell.length_c   1.000
_cell.angle_alpha   90.00
_cell.angle_beta   90.00
_cell.angle_gamma   90.00
#
_symmetry.space_group_name_H-M   'P 1'
#
loop_
_entity.id
_entity.type
_entity.pdbx_description
1 polymer ?
#
loop_
_entity_poly.entity_id
_entity_poly.type
_entity_poly.pdbx_seq_one_letter_code
_entity_poly.pdbx_strand_id
1 'polypeptide(L)' 'MLNEYWQTSGMAYRIIVFSAMGFIALGLILTIIGANTGNNGLMWTGMPFLGLGTILHVAGIAARGQEVRRRLREAAKKP' A
#
# COMPACT_ATOMS: atom_id res chain seq x y z
N MET A 1 -12.26 15.93 7.34
CA MET A 1 -12.14 14.47 7.56
C MET A 1 -11.03 13.81 6.74
N LEU A 2 -11.14 13.60 5.42
CA LEU A 2 -10.04 12.96 4.65
C LEU A 2 -8.76 13.81 4.60
N ASN A 3 -8.89 15.13 4.44
CA ASN A 3 -7.74 16.04 4.43
C ASN A 3 -6.98 15.99 5.76
N GLU A 4 -7.67 16.09 6.90
CA GLU A 4 -7.06 15.96 8.25
C GLU A 4 -6.40 14.61 8.47
N TYR A 5 -7.00 13.53 7.95
CA TYR A 5 -6.41 12.20 8.01
C TYR A 5 -5.06 12.14 7.26
N TRP A 6 -5.02 12.73 6.06
CA TRP A 6 -3.80 12.86 5.29
C TRP A 6 -2.84 13.91 5.83
N GLN A 7 -3.22 14.79 6.76
CA GLN A 7 -2.28 15.70 7.42
C GLN A 7 -1.66 15.08 8.69
N THR A 8 -2.40 14.26 9.40
CA THR A 8 -1.99 13.68 10.69
C THR A 8 -1.31 12.31 10.58
N SER A 9 -1.40 11.66 9.42
CA SER A 9 -0.76 10.37 9.14
C SER A 9 0.76 10.51 8.98
N GLY A 10 1.52 9.53 9.49
CA GLY A 10 2.99 9.54 9.38
C GLY A 10 3.48 9.36 7.94
N MET A 11 4.66 9.91 7.64
CA MET A 11 5.29 9.87 6.31
C MET A 11 5.48 8.44 5.79
N ALA A 12 5.92 7.52 6.66
CA ALA A 12 6.12 6.11 6.30
C ALA A 12 4.82 5.44 5.82
N TYR A 13 3.70 5.66 6.52
CA TYR A 13 2.39 5.15 6.10
C TYR A 13 2.00 5.66 4.71
N ARG A 14 2.18 6.96 4.44
CA ARG A 14 1.82 7.55 3.15
C ARG A 14 2.63 6.94 2.00
N ILE A 15 3.94 6.83 2.17
CA ILE A 15 4.82 6.23 1.16
C ILE A 15 4.38 4.79 0.87
N ILE A 16 4.18 3.97 1.91
CA ILE A 16 3.79 2.57 1.74
C ILE A 16 2.45 2.44 1.02
N VAL A 17 1.44 3.25 1.39
CA VAL A 17 0.12 3.18 0.76
C VAL A 17 0.17 3.63 -0.70
N PHE A 18 0.84 4.74 -1.02
CA PHE A 18 0.95 5.20 -2.41
C PHE A 18 1.77 4.23 -3.27
N SER A 19 2.85 3.65 -2.73
CA SER A 19 3.59 2.60 -3.39
C SER A 19 2.71 1.37 -3.65
N ALA A 20 1.97 0.90 -2.63
CA ALA A 20 1.06 -0.24 -2.77
C ALA A 20 0.02 -0.01 -3.87
N MET A 21 -0.61 1.18 -3.89
CA MET A 21 -1.58 1.54 -4.92
C MET A 21 -0.95 1.55 -6.32
N GLY A 22 0.26 2.08 -6.46
CA GLY A 22 1.00 2.07 -7.73
C GLY A 22 1.33 0.65 -8.22
N PHE A 23 1.81 -0.22 -7.33
CA PHE A 23 2.11 -1.62 -7.65
C PHE A 23 0.87 -2.40 -8.08
N ILE A 24 -0.26 -2.23 -7.37
CA ILE A 24 -1.53 -2.89 -7.73
C ILE A 24 -2.03 -2.39 -9.09
N ALA A 25 -2.01 -1.06 -9.32
CA ALA A 25 -2.46 -0.48 -10.58
C ALA A 25 -1.60 -0.97 -11.76
N LEU A 26 -0.27 -1.02 -11.60
CA LEU A 26 0.64 -1.51 -12.62
C LEU A 26 0.39 -3.01 -12.93
N GLY A 27 0.23 -3.82 -11.89
CA GLY A 27 -0.09 -5.24 -12.05
C GLY A 27 -1.41 -5.48 -12.78
N LEU A 28 -2.43 -4.68 -12.48
CA LEU A 28 -3.72 -4.72 -13.18
C LEU A 28 -3.57 -4.36 -14.66
N ILE A 29 -2.87 -3.27 -14.99
CA ILE A 29 -2.65 -2.84 -16.37
C ILE A 29 -1.94 -3.93 -17.17
N LEU A 30 -0.84 -4.49 -16.65
CA LEU A 30 -0.11 -5.57 -17.31
C LEU A 30 -0.98 -6.81 -17.54
N THR A 31 -1.78 -7.18 -16.55
CA THR A 31 -2.69 -8.34 -16.65
C THR A 31 -3.76 -8.12 -17.72
N ILE A 32 -4.37 -6.93 -17.76
CA ILE A 32 -5.40 -6.59 -18.76
C ILE A 32 -4.82 -6.59 -20.18
N ILE A 33 -3.64 -5.98 -20.37
CA ILE A 33 -2.97 -5.96 -21.66
C ILE A 33 -2.61 -7.39 -22.09
N GLY A 34 -2.07 -8.20 -21.17
CA GLY A 34 -1.73 -9.61 -21.43
C GLY A 34 -2.95 -10.45 -21.84
N ALA A 35 -4.06 -10.28 -21.13
CA ALA A 35 -5.32 -10.96 -21.44
C ALA A 35 -5.88 -10.54 -22.82
N ASN A 36 -5.87 -9.25 -23.14
CA ASN A 36 -6.38 -8.74 -24.41
C ASN A 36 -5.49 -9.07 -25.62
N THR A 37 -4.19 -9.29 -25.41
CA THR A 37 -3.23 -9.63 -26.47
C THR A 37 -2.99 -11.13 -26.63
N GLY A 38 -3.60 -11.96 -25.77
CA GLY A 38 -3.31 -13.40 -25.70
C GLY A 38 -1.86 -13.71 -25.27
N ASN A 39 -1.15 -12.70 -24.73
CA ASN A 39 0.23 -12.83 -24.31
C ASN A 39 0.30 -13.30 -22.86
N ASN A 40 0.36 -14.62 -22.70
CA ASN A 40 0.49 -15.27 -21.40
C ASN A 40 1.70 -14.76 -20.61
N GLY A 41 2.81 -14.42 -21.27
CA GLY A 41 4.00 -13.89 -20.60
C GLY A 41 3.75 -12.55 -19.90
N LEU A 42 2.94 -11.68 -20.51
CA LEU A 42 2.53 -10.41 -19.92
C LEU A 42 1.54 -10.58 -18.75
N MET A 43 0.68 -11.60 -18.84
CA MET A 43 -0.25 -11.96 -17.76
C MET A 43 0.49 -12.50 -16.53
N TRP A 44 1.47 -13.38 -16.74
CA TRP A 44 2.31 -13.93 -15.66
C TRP A 44 3.25 -12.89 -15.03
N THR A 45 3.70 -11.90 -15.80
CA THR A 45 4.49 -10.78 -15.24
C THR A 45 3.64 -9.81 -14.43
N GLY A 46 2.32 -9.71 -14.64
CA GLY A 46 1.43 -8.90 -13.80
C GLY A 46 1.23 -9.46 -12.38
N MET A 47 1.29 -10.79 -12.20
CA MET A 47 1.11 -11.45 -10.90
C MET A 47 2.06 -10.96 -9.79
N PRO A 48 3.39 -10.86 -9.99
CA PRO A 48 4.29 -10.38 -8.94
C PRO A 48 3.99 -8.93 -8.53
N PHE A 49 3.55 -8.06 -9.44
CA PHE A 49 3.17 -6.68 -9.09
C PHE A 49 1.89 -6.65 -8.23
N LEU A 50 0.90 -7.50 -8.54
CA LEU A 50 -0.31 -7.64 -7.72
C LEU A 50 0.02 -8.23 -6.34
N GLY A 51 0.88 -9.25 -6.28
CA GLY A 51 1.34 -9.85 -5.03
C GLY A 51 2.12 -8.86 -4.16
N LEU A 52 3.10 -8.16 -4.74
CA LEU A 52 3.88 -7.14 -4.03
C LEU A 52 3.00 -5.97 -3.58
N GLY A 53 2.09 -5.52 -4.44
CA GLY A 53 1.16 -4.44 -4.12
C GLY A 53 0.23 -4.78 -2.95
N THR A 54 -0.28 -6.01 -2.90
CA THR A 54 -1.12 -6.48 -1.77
C THR A 54 -0.32 -6.64 -0.48
N ILE A 55 0.91 -7.18 -0.55
CA ILE A 55 1.80 -7.26 0.61
C ILE A 55 2.12 -5.87 1.17
N LEU A 56 2.47 -4.91 0.31
CA LEU A 56 2.70 -3.52 0.70
C LEU A 56 1.43 -2.89 1.30
N HIS A 57 0.25 -3.23 0.77
CA HIS A 57 -1.01 -2.74 1.30
C HIS A 57 -1.24 -3.21 2.75
N VAL A 58 -1.00 -4.49 3.02
CA VAL A 58 -1.09 -5.06 4.38
C VAL A 58 -0.02 -4.46 5.31
N ALA A 59 1.21 -4.28 4.80
CA ALA A 59 2.28 -3.62 5.55
C ALA A 59 1.91 -2.18 5.92
N GLY A 60 1.19 -1.46 5.06
CA GLY A 60 0.69 -0.11 5.33
C GLY A 60 -0.31 -0.09 6.51
N ILE A 61 -1.18 -1.09 6.60
CA ILE A 61 -2.11 -1.25 7.74
C ILE A 61 -1.32 -1.47 9.03
N ALA A 62 -0.32 -2.36 9.00
CA ALA A 62 0.54 -2.64 10.15
C ALA A 62 1.35 -1.40 10.59
N ALA A 63 1.95 -0.66 9.65
CA ALA A 63 2.70 0.56 9.92
C ALA A 63 1.83 1.63 10.61
N ARG A 64 0.58 1.79 10.17
CA ARG A 64 -0.39 2.67 10.81
C ARG A 64 -0.72 2.19 12.23
N GLY A 65 -0.96 0.89 12.40
CA GLY A 65 -1.23 0.31 13.71
C GLY A 65 -0.09 0.51 14.71
N GLN A 66 1.16 0.35 14.26
CA GLN A 66 2.35 0.61 15.06
C GLN A 66 2.46 2.08 15.45
N GLU A 67 2.22 3.00 14.51
CA GLU A 67 2.28 4.43 14.80
C GLU A 67 1.22 4.88 15.82
N VAL A 68 -0.02 4.40 15.70
CA VAL A 68 -1.07 4.67 16.69
C VAL A 68 -0.67 4.13 18.07
N ARG A 69 -0.14 2.89 18.14
CA ARG A 69 0.35 2.31 19.40
C ARG A 69 1.49 3.13 20.01
N ARG A 70 2.42 3.65 19.20
CA ARG A 70 3.50 4.52 19.67
C ARG A 70 2.96 5.81 20.28
N ARG A 71 2.05 6.50 19.58
CA ARG A 71 1.43 7.75 20.06
C ARG A 71 0.67 7.56 21.37
N LEU A 72 -0.06 6.46 21.53
CA LEU A 72 -0.77 6.15 22.78
C LEU A 72 0.19 5.93 23.96
N ARG A 73 1.33 5.26 23.73
CA ARG A 73 2.36 5.07 24.77
C ARG A 73 3.04 6.38 25.18
N GLU A 74 3.30 7.26 24.22
CA GLU A 74 3.86 8.60 24.49
C GLU A 74 2.88 9.47 25.26
N ALA A 75 1.59 9.44 24.91
CA ALA A 75 0.54 10.16 25.65
C ALA A 75 0.41 9.65 27.11
N ALA A 76 0.51 8.34 27.33
CA ALA A 76 0.48 7.75 28.67
C ALA A 76 1.72 8.06 29.54
N LYS A 77 2.82 8.52 28.92
CA LYS A 77 4.07 8.90 29.61
C LYS A 77 4.13 10.37 30.00
N LYS A 78 3.20 11.20 29.52
CA LYS A 78 3.17 12.64 29.81
C LYS A 78 2.44 12.84 31.17
N PRO A 79 3.10 13.39 32.21
CA PRO A 79 2.48 13.62 33.51
C PRO A 79 1.39 14.70 33.44
#